data_AF-A0A7V0Q645-F1
#
_entry.id   AF-A0A7V0Q645-F1
#
_cell.length_a   1.000
_cell.length_b   1.000
_cell.length_c   1.000
_cell.angle_alpha   90.00
_cell.angle_beta   90.00
_cell.angle_gamma   90.00
#
_symmetry.space_group_name_H-M   'P 1'
#
loop_
_entity.id
_entity.type
_entity.pdbx_description
1 polymer ?
#
loop_
_entity_poly.entity_id
_entity_poly.type
_entity_poly.pdbx_seq_one_letter_code
_entity_poly.pdbx_strand_id
1 'polypeptide(L)'
;VGESPDDIVGFVYAKDLLGIMDRGGGPEPVTRIMRPVYFVPETKRIPDLLRDMQTRQQHMAIVVDEFGGTAGLVTIEDLLEELVGEIVDEYDTEDPLFVEEEGGTYLVDGRFPVEDLEDALDVELPHDEWDTVGGLLLDLAGRVPYEGEAFEGHGIRFIVVSVQGRRVIQVRVTRSATT
;
A
#
# COMPACT_ATOMS: atom_id res chain seq x y z
N VAL A 1 15.19 17.48 -23.33
CA VAL A 1 14.06 17.11 -22.46
C VAL A 1 14.34 15.69 -22.02
N GLY A 2 14.64 15.49 -20.74
CA GLY A 2 14.98 14.18 -20.20
C GLY A 2 16.36 13.70 -20.59
N GLU A 3 17.40 14.08 -19.83
CA GLU A 3 18.70 13.41 -19.94
C GLU A 3 18.74 12.10 -19.11
N SER A 4 17.86 11.98 -18.12
CA SER A 4 17.64 10.82 -17.25
C SER A 4 16.14 10.62 -16.99
N PRO A 5 15.66 9.39 -16.68
CA PRO A 5 14.34 9.18 -16.08
C PRO A 5 14.04 10.05 -14.85
N ASP A 6 15.09 10.54 -14.16
CA ASP A 6 14.97 11.45 -13.01
C ASP A 6 14.59 12.90 -13.36
N ASP A 7 14.68 13.27 -14.65
CA ASP A 7 14.34 14.62 -15.11
C ASP A 7 12.81 14.76 -15.33
N ILE A 8 12.07 14.76 -14.23
CA ILE A 8 10.61 14.90 -14.22
C ILE A 8 10.22 16.35 -14.52
N VAL A 9 9.84 16.62 -15.77
CA VAL A 9 9.49 17.97 -16.24
C VAL A 9 8.05 18.41 -15.91
N GLY A 10 7.21 17.51 -15.43
CA GLY A 10 5.82 17.80 -15.06
C GLY A 10 4.93 16.57 -15.06
N PHE A 11 3.64 16.79 -14.83
CA PHE A 11 2.63 15.72 -14.81
C PHE A 11 1.34 16.17 -15.52
N VAL A 12 0.48 15.19 -15.85
CA VAL A 12 -0.82 15.43 -16.48
C VAL A 12 -1.88 14.65 -15.72
N TYR A 13 -3.01 15.28 -15.41
CA TYR A 13 -4.16 14.54 -14.90
C TYR A 13 -4.90 13.85 -16.05
N ALA A 14 -5.32 12.60 -15.86
CA ALA A 14 -6.12 11.87 -16.84
C ALA A 14 -7.39 12.65 -17.27
N LYS A 15 -8.03 13.40 -16.35
CA LYS A 15 -9.19 14.25 -16.65
C LYS A 15 -8.89 15.37 -17.67
N ASP A 16 -7.65 15.85 -17.72
CA ASP A 16 -7.24 16.90 -18.66
C ASP A 16 -7.17 16.34 -20.10
N LEU A 17 -7.02 15.01 -20.26
CA LEU A 17 -7.09 14.32 -21.56
C LEU A 17 -8.51 14.26 -22.12
N LEU A 18 -9.53 14.11 -21.25
CA LEU A 18 -10.94 14.06 -21.67
C LEU A 18 -11.33 15.35 -22.43
N GLY A 19 -10.88 16.50 -21.94
CA GLY A 19 -11.13 17.79 -22.58
C GLY A 19 -10.43 17.97 -23.94
N ILE A 20 -9.42 17.17 -24.27
CA ILE A 20 -8.79 17.15 -25.61
C ILE A 20 -9.58 16.24 -26.55
N MET A 21 -10.00 15.07 -26.06
CA MET A 21 -10.77 14.09 -26.85
C MET A 21 -12.11 14.69 -27.34
N ASP A 22 -12.80 15.45 -26.48
CA ASP A 22 -14.07 16.11 -26.82
C ASP A 22 -13.93 17.20 -27.89
N ARG A 23 -12.74 17.81 -28.05
CA ARG A 23 -12.51 18.86 -29.04
C ARG A 23 -12.31 18.33 -30.46
N GLY A 24 -12.26 17.01 -30.66
CA GLY A 24 -12.11 16.38 -31.98
C GLY A 24 -10.81 16.77 -32.71
N GLY A 25 -9.82 17.26 -31.97
CA GLY A 25 -8.53 17.70 -32.51
C GLY A 25 -7.56 16.54 -32.74
N GLY A 26 -6.58 16.74 -33.62
CA GLY A 26 -5.47 15.82 -33.82
C GLY A 26 -4.48 15.81 -32.64
N PRO A 27 -3.35 15.08 -32.75
CA PRO A 27 -2.34 15.00 -31.70
C PRO A 27 -1.85 16.40 -31.28
N GLU A 28 -1.93 16.72 -29.99
CA GLU A 28 -1.39 17.95 -29.41
C GLU A 28 -0.18 17.65 -28.50
N PRO A 29 0.79 18.58 -28.37
CA PRO A 29 1.89 18.42 -27.44
C PRO A 29 1.39 18.30 -25.99
N VAL A 30 1.89 17.30 -25.26
CA VAL A 30 1.56 17.07 -23.83
C VAL A 30 1.85 18.30 -22.96
N THR A 31 2.85 19.10 -23.35
CA THR A 31 3.25 20.35 -22.69
C THR A 31 2.13 21.37 -22.58
N ARG A 32 1.05 21.26 -23.38
CA ARG A 32 -0.11 22.16 -23.31
C ARG A 32 -0.98 21.94 -22.07
N ILE A 33 -1.04 20.70 -21.59
CA ILE A 33 -1.83 20.30 -20.42
C ILE A 33 -0.96 19.87 -19.24
N MET A 34 0.35 19.82 -19.46
CA MET A 34 1.34 19.52 -18.43
C MET A 34 1.33 20.59 -17.35
N ARG A 35 1.35 20.14 -16.11
CA ARG A 35 1.40 20.97 -14.91
C ARG A 35 2.80 20.86 -14.29
N PRO A 36 3.30 21.95 -13.66
CA PRO A 36 4.56 21.91 -12.95
C PRO A 36 4.45 20.95 -11.76
N VAL A 37 5.54 20.23 -11.50
CA VAL A 37 5.62 19.30 -10.39
C VAL A 37 6.24 19.95 -9.16
N TYR A 38 5.78 19.57 -7.98
CA TYR A 38 6.34 20.03 -6.71
C TYR A 38 7.33 18.99 -6.19
N PHE A 39 8.59 19.39 -6.04
CA PHE A 39 9.65 18.53 -5.52
C PHE A 39 9.85 18.71 -4.02
N VAL A 40 10.06 17.61 -3.31
CA VAL A 40 10.24 17.59 -1.85
C VAL A 40 11.32 16.58 -1.47
N PRO A 41 12.20 16.89 -0.50
CA PRO A 41 13.20 15.93 -0.05
C PRO A 41 12.54 14.80 0.76
N GLU A 42 13.06 13.59 0.67
CA GLU A 42 12.58 12.43 1.45
C GLU A 42 12.64 12.66 2.97
N THR A 43 13.55 13.52 3.43
CA THR A 43 13.69 13.87 4.85
C THR A 43 12.59 14.80 5.37
N LYS A 44 11.66 15.26 4.52
CA LYS A 44 10.61 16.20 4.93
C LYS A 44 9.54 15.50 5.76
N ARG A 45 9.18 16.09 6.90
CA ARG A 45 8.14 15.53 7.78
C ARG A 45 6.76 15.60 7.13
N ILE A 46 5.99 14.51 7.30
CA ILE A 46 4.65 14.33 6.75
C ILE A 46 3.69 15.50 7.09
N PRO A 47 3.55 15.96 8.36
CA PRO A 47 2.65 17.08 8.67
C PRO A 47 3.00 18.39 7.95
N ASP A 48 4.30 18.64 7.76
CA ASP A 48 4.78 19.85 7.10
C ASP A 48 4.57 19.74 5.58
N LEU A 49 4.79 18.56 5.02
CA LEU A 49 4.50 18.28 3.61
C LEU A 49 3.00 18.43 3.31
N LEU A 50 2.13 17.86 4.15
CA LEU A 50 0.68 17.97 3.99
C LEU A 50 0.22 19.44 3.99
N ARG A 51 0.72 20.26 4.94
CA ARG A 51 0.42 21.69 5.00
C ARG A 51 0.88 22.44 3.75
N ASP A 52 2.07 22.13 3.24
CA ASP A 52 2.58 22.73 2.01
C ASP A 52 1.74 22.36 0.79
N MET A 53 1.37 21.09 0.67
CA MET A 53 0.52 20.58 -0.42
C MET A 53 -0.87 21.21 -0.38
N GLN A 54 -1.47 21.35 0.81
CA GLN A 54 -2.74 22.06 1.01
C GLN A 54 -2.65 23.54 0.63
N THR A 55 -1.60 24.23 1.08
CA THR A 55 -1.39 25.67 0.81
C THR A 55 -1.16 25.92 -0.68
N ARG A 56 -0.45 25.02 -1.37
CA ARG A 56 -0.16 25.11 -2.80
C ARG A 56 -1.27 24.55 -3.69
N GLN A 57 -2.32 23.97 -3.11
CA GLN A 57 -3.39 23.26 -3.82
C GLN A 57 -2.84 22.20 -4.80
N GLN A 58 -1.83 21.45 -4.35
CA GLN A 58 -1.20 20.39 -5.13
C GLN A 58 -1.43 19.03 -4.48
N HIS A 59 -1.99 18.09 -5.24
CA HIS A 59 -2.34 16.75 -4.76
C HIS A 59 -1.23 15.72 -4.88
N MET A 60 -0.12 16.06 -5.55
CA MET A 60 0.99 15.16 -5.82
C MET A 60 2.31 15.91 -5.72
N ALA A 61 3.33 15.23 -5.20
CA ALA A 61 4.70 15.71 -5.13
C ALA A 61 5.66 14.60 -5.57
N ILE A 62 6.82 15.00 -6.09
CA ILE A 62 7.94 14.09 -6.39
C ILE A 62 8.93 14.16 -5.25
N VAL A 63 9.28 12.99 -4.75
CA VAL A 63 10.24 12.82 -3.66
C VAL A 63 11.63 12.68 -4.26
N VAL A 64 12.57 13.49 -3.78
CA VAL A 64 13.97 13.47 -4.20
C VAL A 64 14.88 12.99 -3.08
N ASP A 65 15.88 12.20 -3.44
CA ASP A 65 16.94 11.75 -2.54
C ASP A 65 18.03 12.84 -2.35
N GLU A 66 19.05 12.54 -1.54
CA GLU A 66 20.16 13.46 -1.25
C GLU A 66 21.11 13.69 -2.42
N PHE A 67 21.09 12.81 -3.42
CA PHE A 67 21.90 12.90 -4.63
C PHE A 67 21.17 13.63 -5.76
N GLY A 68 19.91 14.01 -5.55
CA GLY A 68 19.05 14.69 -6.53
C GLY A 68 18.38 13.73 -7.50
N GLY A 69 18.40 12.42 -7.23
CA GLY A 69 17.64 11.40 -7.93
C GLY A 69 16.17 11.41 -7.51
N THR A 70 15.31 10.82 -8.35
CA THR A 70 13.91 10.63 -7.96
C THR A 70 13.79 9.39 -7.09
N ALA A 71 13.47 9.59 -5.81
CA ALA A 71 13.16 8.49 -4.89
C ALA A 71 11.75 7.93 -5.15
N GLY A 72 10.80 8.78 -5.54
CA GLY A 72 9.43 8.36 -5.84
C GLY A 72 8.44 9.51 -5.96
N LEU A 73 7.16 9.22 -5.74
CA LEU A 73 6.07 10.19 -5.71
C LEU A 73 5.20 9.95 -4.49
N VAL A 74 4.52 11.00 -4.04
CA VAL A 74 3.58 10.93 -2.92
C VAL A 74 2.35 11.80 -3.20
N THR A 75 1.19 11.36 -2.73
CA THR A 75 -0.09 12.06 -2.87
C THR A 75 -0.58 12.59 -1.53
N ILE A 76 -1.53 13.55 -1.54
CA ILE A 76 -2.13 14.04 -0.29
C ILE A 76 -2.82 12.89 0.45
N GLU A 77 -3.43 11.98 -0.29
CA GLU A 77 -4.14 10.82 0.20
C GLU A 77 -3.21 9.92 1.03
N ASP A 78 -2.00 9.63 0.51
CA ASP A 78 -0.99 8.85 1.24
C ASP A 78 -0.60 9.54 2.56
N LEU A 79 -0.40 10.87 2.54
CA LEU A 79 -0.01 11.62 3.73
C LEU A 79 -1.13 11.69 4.78
N LEU A 80 -2.38 11.74 4.33
CA LEU A 80 -3.54 11.70 5.21
C LEU A 80 -3.65 10.31 5.85
N GLU A 81 -3.47 9.26 5.08
CA GLU A 81 -3.50 7.88 5.57
C GLU A 81 -2.44 7.64 6.64
N GLU A 82 -1.20 8.10 6.44
CA GLU A 82 -0.13 7.95 7.44
C GLU A 82 -0.37 8.74 8.74
N LEU A 83 -1.08 9.88 8.66
CA LEU A 83 -1.38 10.70 9.84
C LEU A 83 -2.63 10.25 10.59
N VAL A 84 -3.62 9.74 9.86
CA VAL A 84 -4.92 9.37 10.42
C VAL A 84 -4.93 7.89 10.81
N GLY A 85 -4.18 7.03 10.11
CA GLY A 85 -4.34 5.58 10.20
C GLY A 85 -5.70 5.12 9.69
N GLU A 86 -6.09 3.89 10.04
CA GLU A 86 -7.48 3.47 9.94
C GLU A 86 -8.28 4.24 10.99
N ILE A 87 -9.33 4.97 10.59
CA ILE A 87 -10.21 5.66 11.54
C ILE A 87 -10.93 4.58 12.34
N VAL A 88 -10.45 4.30 13.55
CA VAL A 88 -11.10 3.43 14.52
C VAL A 88 -12.25 4.21 15.14
N ASP A 89 -13.48 3.70 15.02
CA ASP A 89 -14.65 4.29 15.67
C ASP A 89 -14.50 4.14 17.20
N GLU A 90 -15.01 5.10 17.99
CA GLU A 90 -15.06 4.97 19.46
C GLU A 90 -15.92 3.77 19.93
N TYR A 91 -16.70 3.20 19.00
CA TYR A 91 -17.50 1.99 19.17
C TYR A 91 -16.87 0.72 18.60
N ASP A 92 -15.73 0.82 17.91
CA ASP A 92 -14.97 -0.34 17.46
C ASP A 92 -14.25 -0.92 18.66
N THR A 93 -14.91 -1.88 19.31
CA THR A 93 -14.19 -2.86 20.12
C THR A 93 -13.28 -3.56 19.12
N GLU A 94 -11.97 -3.33 19.17
CA GLU A 94 -11.00 -3.96 18.25
C GLU A 94 -11.42 -5.41 18.01
N ASP A 95 -11.86 -5.72 16.79
CA ASP A 95 -12.12 -7.11 16.44
C ASP A 95 -10.84 -7.88 16.78
N PRO A 96 -10.93 -8.98 17.55
CA PRO A 96 -9.75 -9.69 17.99
C PRO A 96 -8.89 -10.06 16.78
N LEU A 97 -7.63 -9.62 16.79
CA LEU A 97 -6.68 -9.83 15.68
C LEU A 97 -6.40 -11.32 15.40
N PHE A 98 -6.75 -12.17 16.36
CA PHE A 98 -6.59 -13.62 16.29
C PHE A 98 -7.77 -14.30 16.98
N VAL A 99 -8.53 -15.08 16.21
CA VAL A 99 -9.69 -15.83 16.69
C VAL A 99 -9.53 -17.29 16.29
N GLU A 100 -9.54 -18.18 17.28
CA GLU A 100 -9.64 -19.61 17.02
C GLU A 100 -11.06 -19.96 16.58
N GLU A 101 -11.18 -20.53 15.40
CA GLU A 101 -12.38 -21.16 14.85
C GLU A 101 -12.36 -22.68 15.12
N GLU A 102 -13.42 -23.39 14.73
CA GLU A 102 -13.47 -24.84 14.90
C GLU A 102 -12.44 -25.59 14.04
N GLY A 103 -11.91 -26.69 14.59
CA GLY A 103 -11.10 -27.65 13.82
C GLY A 103 -9.63 -27.26 13.62
N GLY A 104 -9.05 -26.42 14.48
CA GLY A 104 -7.66 -25.97 14.36
C GLY A 104 -7.47 -24.94 13.24
N THR A 105 -8.53 -24.17 12.99
CA THR A 105 -8.57 -23.06 12.04
C THR A 105 -8.55 -21.76 12.82
N TYR A 106 -7.84 -20.76 12.33
CA TYR A 106 -7.71 -19.46 12.98
C TYR A 106 -8.08 -18.38 11.97
N LEU A 107 -8.94 -17.45 12.38
CA LEU A 107 -9.18 -16.21 11.65
C LEU A 107 -8.23 -15.15 12.20
N VAL A 108 -7.37 -14.63 11.33
CA VAL A 108 -6.26 -13.75 11.67
C VAL A 108 -6.40 -12.45 10.88
N ASP A 109 -6.29 -11.32 11.58
CA ASP A 109 -6.23 -10.00 10.97
C ASP A 109 -4.89 -9.84 10.23
N GLY A 110 -4.89 -9.20 9.07
CA GLY A 110 -3.67 -8.97 8.28
C GLY A 110 -2.59 -8.17 9.02
N ARG A 111 -2.96 -7.43 10.07
CA ARG A 111 -2.05 -6.67 10.94
C ARG A 111 -1.44 -7.53 12.05
N PHE A 112 -1.91 -8.76 12.26
CA PHE A 112 -1.37 -9.65 13.29
C PHE A 112 0.13 -9.90 13.07
N PRO A 113 0.98 -9.80 14.10
CA PRO A 113 2.43 -9.97 13.94
C PRO A 113 2.79 -11.39 13.48
N VAL A 114 3.79 -11.51 12.61
CA VAL A 114 4.28 -12.83 12.15
C VAL A 114 4.90 -13.61 13.30
N GLU A 115 5.67 -12.94 14.17
CA GLU A 115 6.27 -13.52 15.39
C GLU A 115 5.18 -14.11 16.32
N ASP A 116 4.11 -13.36 16.58
CA ASP A 116 3.00 -13.84 17.41
C ASP A 116 2.27 -15.03 16.78
N LEU A 117 2.14 -15.06 15.45
CA LEU A 117 1.56 -16.20 14.73
C LEU A 117 2.45 -17.43 14.79
N GLU A 118 3.77 -17.23 14.70
CA GLU A 118 4.79 -18.27 14.83
C GLU A 118 4.67 -18.97 16.19
N ASP A 119 4.63 -18.18 17.27
CA ASP A 119 4.46 -18.66 18.64
C ASP A 119 3.11 -19.34 18.85
N ALA A 120 2.02 -18.76 18.34
CA ALA A 120 0.67 -19.31 18.50
C ALA A 120 0.49 -20.65 17.81
N LEU A 121 1.14 -20.85 16.66
CA LEU A 121 1.01 -22.05 15.85
C LEU A 121 2.20 -23.00 15.95
N ASP A 122 3.24 -22.69 16.73
CA ASP A 122 4.44 -23.50 16.92
C ASP A 122 5.03 -23.95 15.56
N VAL A 123 5.30 -22.97 14.71
CA VAL A 123 5.88 -23.13 13.36
C VAL A 123 7.15 -22.28 13.22
N GLU A 124 7.81 -22.30 12.07
CA GLU A 124 8.89 -21.36 11.74
C GLU A 124 8.44 -20.49 10.55
N LEU A 125 8.29 -19.19 10.76
CA LEU A 125 7.93 -18.21 9.73
C LEU A 125 9.08 -17.23 9.52
N PRO A 126 9.17 -16.56 8.36
CA PRO A 126 10.20 -15.54 8.12
C PRO A 126 9.87 -14.22 8.84
N HIS A 127 9.74 -14.24 10.16
CA HIS A 127 9.39 -13.06 10.98
C HIS A 127 10.48 -11.97 10.93
N ASP A 128 11.74 -12.33 10.69
CA ASP A 128 12.84 -11.38 10.49
C ASP A 128 12.71 -10.55 9.20
N GLU A 129 11.92 -11.03 8.22
CA GLU A 129 11.71 -10.37 6.93
C GLU A 129 10.40 -9.58 6.86
N TRP A 130 9.40 -9.97 7.65
CA TRP A 130 8.04 -9.42 7.59
C TRP A 130 7.43 -9.24 8.97
N ASP A 131 6.97 -8.02 9.25
CA ASP A 131 6.36 -7.69 10.54
C ASP A 131 4.95 -8.28 10.70
N THR A 132 4.15 -8.31 9.62
CA THR A 132 2.72 -8.69 9.68
C THR A 132 2.33 -9.80 8.69
N VAL A 133 1.30 -10.57 9.03
CA VAL A 133 0.76 -11.66 8.19
C VAL A 133 0.33 -11.16 6.81
N GLY A 134 -0.27 -9.96 6.75
CA GLY A 134 -0.66 -9.34 5.49
C GLY A 134 0.54 -8.98 4.61
N GLY A 135 1.64 -8.49 5.22
CA GLY A 135 2.90 -8.23 4.53
C GLY A 135 3.50 -9.49 3.93
N LEU A 136 3.60 -10.55 4.74
CA LEU A 136 4.05 -11.87 4.31
C LEU A 136 3.25 -12.40 3.10
N LEU A 137 1.92 -12.28 3.12
CA LEU A 137 1.09 -12.78 2.02
C LEU A 137 1.20 -11.97 0.74
N LEU A 138 1.42 -10.65 0.83
CA LEU A 138 1.66 -9.82 -0.35
C LEU A 138 2.96 -10.20 -1.04
N ASP A 139 4.01 -10.50 -0.27
CA ASP A 139 5.29 -10.97 -0.80
C ASP A 139 5.16 -12.35 -1.44
N LEU A 140 4.58 -13.32 -0.73
CA LEU A 140 4.33 -14.67 -1.24
C LEU A 140 3.51 -14.65 -2.55
N ALA A 141 2.56 -13.73 -2.66
CA ALA A 141 1.75 -13.58 -3.86
C ALA A 141 2.46 -12.79 -4.98
N GLY A 142 3.45 -11.94 -4.66
CA GLY A 142 4.06 -10.96 -5.57
C GLY A 142 3.09 -9.90 -6.11
N ARG A 143 1.88 -9.84 -5.55
CA ARG A 143 0.78 -8.94 -5.92
C ARG A 143 -0.26 -8.91 -4.80
N VAL A 144 -1.27 -8.07 -4.93
CA VAL A 144 -2.47 -8.17 -4.08
C VAL A 144 -3.18 -9.50 -4.38
N PRO A 145 -3.38 -10.38 -3.39
CA PRO A 145 -4.10 -11.63 -3.59
C PRO A 145 -5.61 -11.38 -3.77
N TYR A 146 -6.32 -12.36 -4.31
CA TYR A 146 -7.78 -12.30 -4.40
C TYR A 146 -8.41 -13.02 -3.20
N GLU A 147 -9.65 -12.65 -2.84
CA GLU A 147 -10.41 -13.38 -1.83
C GLU A 147 -10.59 -14.85 -2.24
N GLY A 148 -10.37 -15.77 -1.29
CA GLY A 148 -10.36 -17.21 -1.50
C GLY A 148 -9.05 -17.78 -2.04
N GLU A 149 -8.07 -16.94 -2.39
CA GLU A 149 -6.74 -17.41 -2.79
C GLU A 149 -6.02 -18.07 -1.60
N ALA A 150 -5.31 -19.17 -1.86
CA ALA A 150 -4.66 -19.97 -0.83
C ALA A 150 -3.16 -20.11 -1.08
N PHE A 151 -2.39 -20.05 0.01
CA PHE A 151 -0.94 -20.17 0.03
C PHE A 151 -0.55 -21.25 1.03
N GLU A 152 0.44 -22.08 0.68
CA GLU A 152 0.94 -23.14 1.56
C GLU A 152 2.46 -23.00 1.71
N GLY A 153 2.95 -23.12 2.94
CA GLY A 153 4.36 -23.02 3.27
C GLY A 153 4.56 -23.12 4.77
N HIS A 154 5.76 -23.52 5.20
CA HIS A 154 6.13 -23.48 6.63
C HIS A 154 5.19 -24.28 7.57
N GLY A 155 4.58 -25.35 7.06
CA GLY A 155 3.60 -26.14 7.82
C GLY A 155 2.24 -25.47 8.03
N ILE A 156 1.96 -24.38 7.30
CA ILE A 156 0.73 -23.60 7.37
C ILE A 156 0.09 -23.47 5.99
N ARG A 157 -1.24 -23.42 5.99
CA ARG A 157 -2.07 -23.00 4.87
C ARG A 157 -2.79 -21.71 5.23
N PHE A 158 -2.59 -20.68 4.42
CA PHE A 158 -3.27 -19.40 4.49
C PHE A 158 -4.35 -19.35 3.41
N ILE A 159 -5.54 -18.84 3.74
CA ILE A 159 -6.62 -18.57 2.80
C ILE A 159 -7.04 -17.12 3.00
N VAL A 160 -6.94 -16.30 1.97
CA VAL A 160 -7.35 -14.89 2.04
C VAL A 160 -8.86 -14.82 2.17
N VAL A 161 -9.35 -14.19 3.24
CA VAL A 161 -10.78 -14.04 3.50
C VAL A 161 -11.29 -12.73 2.92
N SER A 162 -10.57 -11.64 3.14
CA SER A 162 -10.94 -10.32 2.64
C SER A 162 -9.72 -9.45 2.32
N VAL A 163 -9.89 -8.59 1.31
CA VAL A 163 -8.88 -7.63 0.86
C VAL A 163 -9.53 -6.27 0.69
N GLN A 164 -8.90 -5.22 1.20
CA GLN A 164 -9.34 -3.85 1.00
C GLN A 164 -8.24 -3.05 0.30
N GLY A 165 -8.53 -2.59 -0.91
CA GLY A 165 -7.56 -1.88 -1.75
C GLY A 165 -6.33 -2.75 -2.04
N ARG A 166 -5.19 -2.41 -1.41
CA ARG A 166 -3.92 -3.14 -1.54
C ARG A 166 -3.53 -3.93 -0.28
N ARG A 167 -4.43 -4.01 0.71
CA ARG A 167 -4.19 -4.64 2.01
C ARG A 167 -4.99 -5.92 2.16
N VAL A 168 -4.33 -6.97 2.64
CA VAL A 168 -5.01 -8.17 3.14
C VAL A 168 -5.58 -7.84 4.52
N ILE A 169 -6.88 -8.03 4.72
CA ILE A 169 -7.56 -7.63 5.95
C ILE A 169 -7.79 -8.83 6.85
N GLN A 170 -8.30 -9.93 6.31
CA GLN A 170 -8.48 -11.17 7.07
C GLN A 170 -7.94 -12.37 6.32
N VAL A 171 -7.34 -13.28 7.08
CA VAL A 171 -6.71 -14.50 6.61
C VAL A 171 -7.19 -15.64 7.49
N ARG A 172 -7.61 -16.73 6.86
CA ARG A 172 -7.88 -17.98 7.55
C ARG A 172 -6.64 -18.84 7.49
N VAL A 173 -6.18 -19.27 8.65
CA VAL A 173 -4.92 -19.98 8.85
C VAL A 173 -5.22 -21.37 9.41
N THR A 174 -4.64 -22.40 8.82
CA THR A 174 -4.72 -23.78 9.34
C THR A 174 -3.33 -24.40 9.29
N ARG A 175 -2.96 -25.24 10.26
CA ARG A 175 -1.79 -26.09 10.09
C ARG A 175 -1.99 -27.01 8.87
N SER A 176 -1.02 -27.06 7.97
CA SER A 176 -1.03 -27.97 6.84
C SER A 176 -0.95 -29.39 7.37
N ALA A 177 -1.83 -30.28 6.90
CA ALA A 177 -1.77 -31.68 7.27
C ALA A 177 -0.43 -32.26 6.79
N THR A 178 0.40 -32.73 7.72
CA THR A 178 1.57 -33.54 7.40
C THR A 178 1.06 -34.78 6.66
N THR A 179 1.34 -34.88 5.37
CA THR A 179 1.20 -36.14 4.63
C THR A 179 2.36 -37.07 5.00
#